data_AF-A0A2A3AEV0-F1
#
_entry.id   AF-A0A2A3AEV0-F1
#
_cell.length_a   1.000
_cell.length_b   1.000
_cell.length_c   1.000
_cell.angle_alpha   90.00
_cell.angle_beta   90.00
_cell.angle_gamma   90.00
#
_symmetry.space_group_name_H-M   'P 1'
#
loop_
_entity.id
_entity.type
_entity.pdbx_description
1 polymer ?
#
loop_
_entity_poly.entity_id
_entity_poly.type
_entity_poly.pdbx_seq_one_letter_code
_entity_poly.pdbx_strand_id
1 'polypeptide(L)'
;MLWWMWIVLWTVLVLVSLAFIVGAVWGLVTKKALPALREVEAFADDFTVRWNAAAQGATQPLRTPAEPAVFTPVNSARAAYSSGRDQRHTARLIRRMNRKDAKGQPQRLSDLRRAERKGIHHGPLV
;
A
#
# COMPACT_ATOMS: atom_id res chain seq x y z
N MET A 1 23.81 28.09 59.86
CA MET A 1 22.72 28.60 59.00
C MET A 1 22.57 27.69 57.79
N LEU A 2 21.75 26.64 57.90
CA LEU A 2 21.57 25.59 56.87
C LEU A 2 20.64 25.98 55.70
N TRP A 3 20.19 27.23 55.64
CA TRP A 3 19.19 27.67 54.66
C TRP A 3 19.68 27.62 53.21
N TRP A 4 20.95 27.95 52.97
CA TRP A 4 21.57 27.90 51.64
C TRP A 4 21.63 26.48 51.04
N MET A 5 21.80 25.46 51.87
CA MET A 5 21.83 24.05 51.43
C MET A 5 20.51 23.65 50.76
N TRP A 6 19.39 24.18 51.25
CA TRP A 6 18.07 23.90 50.71
C TRP A 6 17.96 24.40 49.27
N ILE A 7 18.40 25.62 49.00
CA ILE A 7 18.40 26.21 47.66
C ILE A 7 19.24 25.37 46.69
N VAL A 8 20.45 24.97 47.11
CA VAL A 8 21.33 24.14 46.27
C VAL A 8 20.69 22.78 45.97
N LEU A 9 20.06 22.16 46.97
CA LEU A 9 19.37 20.86 46.81
C LEU A 9 18.25 20.94 45.77
N TRP A 10 17.39 21.96 45.84
CA TRP A 10 16.33 22.16 44.85
C TRP A 10 16.88 22.48 43.46
N THR A 11 17.95 23.26 43.38
CA THR A 11 18.55 23.63 42.09
C THR A 11 19.09 22.38 41.37
N VAL A 12 19.82 21.52 42.10
CA VAL A 12 20.33 20.26 41.55
C VAL A 12 19.17 19.34 41.17
N LEU A 13 18.13 19.24 41.99
CA LEU A 13 16.96 18.41 41.69
C LEU A 13 16.28 18.84 40.38
N VAL A 14 16.09 20.16 40.19
CA VAL A 14 15.49 20.71 38.96
C VAL A 14 16.39 20.46 37.76
N LEU A 15 17.71 20.67 37.89
CA LEU A 15 18.65 20.41 36.79
C LEU A 15 18.69 18.94 36.38
N VAL A 16 18.68 18.02 37.33
CA VAL A 16 18.64 16.57 37.06
C VAL A 16 17.33 16.19 36.38
N SER A 17 16.19 16.71 36.87
CA SER A 17 14.88 16.50 36.25
C SER A 17 14.85 17.03 34.81
N LEU A 18 15.35 18.25 34.59
CA LEU A 18 15.43 18.86 33.26
C LEU A 18 16.31 18.03 32.32
N ALA A 19 17.50 17.62 32.77
CA ALA A 19 18.39 16.79 31.98
C ALA A 19 17.75 15.44 31.60
N PHE A 20 17.01 14.83 32.53
CA PHE A 20 16.27 13.60 32.27
C PHE A 20 15.18 13.81 31.20
N ILE A 21 14.38 14.87 31.32
CA ILE A 21 13.33 15.20 30.35
C ILE A 21 13.94 15.47 28.97
N VAL A 22 14.97 16.30 28.88
CA VAL A 22 15.64 16.62 27.61
C VAL A 22 16.21 15.36 26.97
N GLY A 23 16.87 14.50 27.74
CA GLY A 23 17.39 13.22 27.24
C GLY A 23 16.29 12.28 26.75
N ALA A 24 15.17 12.17 27.49
CA ALA A 24 14.04 11.34 27.11
C ALA A 24 13.35 11.84 25.84
N VAL A 25 13.10 13.15 25.73
CA VAL A 25 12.50 13.78 24.55
C VAL A 25 13.43 13.61 23.34
N TRP A 26 14.72 13.86 23.50
CA TRP A 26 15.69 13.67 22.41
C TRP A 26 15.74 12.23 21.94
N GLY A 27 15.77 11.25 22.86
CA GLY A 27 15.74 9.84 22.54
C GLY A 27 14.45 9.42 21.82
N LEU A 28 13.32 9.97 22.21
CA LEU A 28 12.02 9.66 21.61
C LEU A 28 11.89 10.28 20.21
N VAL A 29 12.27 11.54 20.04
CA VAL A 29 12.26 12.23 18.75
C VAL A 29 13.18 11.54 17.75
N THR A 30 14.42 11.25 18.15
CA THR A 30 15.42 10.66 17.25
C THR A 30 15.09 9.22 16.86
N LYS A 31 14.60 8.40 17.80
CA LYS A 31 14.36 6.97 17.55
C LYS A 31 12.97 6.67 17.00
N LYS A 32 11.98 7.54 17.21
CA LYS A 32 10.58 7.25 16.86
C LYS A 32 9.96 8.29 15.93
N ALA A 33 10.15 9.58 16.20
CA ALA A 33 9.50 10.63 15.41
C ALA A 33 10.14 10.78 14.01
N LEU A 34 11.47 10.82 13.92
CA LEU A 34 12.15 10.96 12.62
C LEU A 34 11.89 9.77 11.67
N PRO A 35 11.95 8.50 12.10
CA PRO A 35 11.60 7.37 11.23
C PRO A 35 10.13 7.40 10.80
N ALA A 36 9.21 7.69 11.71
CA ALA A 36 7.79 7.78 11.40
C ALA A 36 7.50 8.88 10.36
N LEU A 37 8.18 10.03 10.45
CA LEU A 37 8.06 11.10 9.46
C LEU A 37 8.56 10.66 8.08
N ARG A 38 9.66 9.90 8.02
CA ARG A 38 10.16 9.34 6.75
C ARG A 38 9.20 8.32 6.14
N GLU A 39 8.57 7.50 6.96
CA GLU A 39 7.52 6.57 6.51
C GLU A 39 6.29 7.31 5.99
N VAL A 40 5.89 8.40 6.65
CA VAL A 40 4.80 9.28 6.19
C VAL A 40 5.15 9.98 4.89
N GLU A 41 6.38 10.44 4.71
CA GLU A 41 6.87 11.05 3.47
C GLU A 41 6.86 10.04 2.31
N ALA A 42 7.40 8.83 2.53
CA ALA A 42 7.35 7.76 1.54
C ALA A 42 5.90 7.39 1.16
N PHE A 43 4.99 7.36 2.15
CA PHE A 43 3.57 7.13 1.89
C PHE A 43 2.94 8.29 1.10
N ALA A 44 3.30 9.53 1.40
CA ALA A 44 2.78 10.72 0.72
C ALA A 44 3.22 10.76 -0.75
N ASP A 45 4.47 10.38 -1.05
CA ASP A 45 4.98 10.28 -2.41
C ASP A 45 4.24 9.20 -3.21
N ASP A 46 4.12 7.99 -2.64
CA ASP A 46 3.35 6.89 -3.25
C ASP A 46 1.88 7.28 -3.46
N PHE A 47 1.27 7.97 -2.50
CA PHE A 47 -0.08 8.47 -2.60
C PHE A 47 -0.21 9.48 -3.74
N THR A 48 0.72 10.43 -3.85
CA THR A 48 0.71 11.46 -4.88
C THR A 48 0.88 10.86 -6.27
N VAL A 49 1.79 9.89 -6.43
CA VAL A 49 1.97 9.15 -7.69
C VAL A 49 0.68 8.42 -8.08
N ARG A 50 0.06 7.70 -7.14
CA ARG A 50 -1.20 6.97 -7.39
C ARG A 50 -2.37 7.91 -7.66
N TRP A 51 -2.42 9.04 -6.97
CA TRP A 51 -3.44 10.07 -7.17
C TRP A 51 -3.33 10.68 -8.56
N ASN A 52 -2.12 11.07 -8.97
CA ASN A 52 -1.87 11.61 -10.30
C ASN A 52 -2.13 10.55 -11.38
N ALA A 53 -1.74 9.29 -11.16
CA ALA A 53 -2.07 8.19 -12.07
C ALA A 53 -3.59 7.93 -12.17
N ALA A 54 -4.34 8.08 -11.07
CA ALA A 54 -5.80 7.98 -11.10
C ALA A 54 -6.44 9.18 -11.82
N ALA A 55 -5.93 10.39 -11.57
CA ALA A 55 -6.38 11.62 -12.21
C ALA A 55 -6.07 11.64 -13.71
N GLN A 56 -4.93 11.10 -14.13
CA GLN A 56 -4.52 10.99 -15.54
C GLN A 56 -5.06 9.73 -16.22
N GLY A 57 -5.42 8.68 -15.48
CA GLY A 57 -5.59 7.33 -16.01
C GLY A 57 -6.93 6.64 -15.77
N ALA A 58 -7.94 7.24 -15.15
CA ALA A 58 -9.19 6.52 -14.94
C ALA A 58 -10.46 7.38 -14.94
N THR A 59 -10.83 7.91 -16.11
CA THR A 59 -12.19 7.64 -16.58
C THR A 59 -12.29 6.13 -16.78
N GLN A 60 -12.46 5.38 -15.68
CA GLN A 60 -12.95 4.02 -15.77
C GLN A 60 -14.29 4.19 -16.50
N PRO A 61 -14.42 3.75 -17.77
CA PRO A 61 -15.61 4.05 -18.54
C PRO A 61 -16.77 3.55 -17.70
N LEU A 62 -17.70 4.46 -17.35
CA LEU A 62 -18.93 4.07 -16.67
C LEU A 62 -19.45 2.87 -17.43
N ARG A 63 -19.68 1.76 -16.70
CA ARG A 63 -20.08 0.50 -17.30
C ARG A 63 -21.21 0.79 -18.27
N THR A 64 -20.91 0.71 -19.57
CA THR A 64 -21.88 1.01 -20.60
C THR A 64 -23.07 0.09 -20.35
N PRO A 65 -24.31 0.62 -20.32
CA PRO A 65 -25.47 -0.24 -20.14
C PRO A 65 -25.40 -1.38 -21.16
N ALA A 66 -25.56 -2.61 -20.67
CA ALA A 66 -25.47 -3.78 -21.53
C ALA A 66 -26.57 -3.69 -22.59
N GLU A 67 -26.20 -3.79 -23.87
CA GLU A 67 -27.21 -3.79 -24.92
C GLU A 67 -28.17 -4.97 -24.76
N PRO A 68 -29.47 -4.78 -25.06
CA PRO A 68 -30.45 -5.85 -25.03
C PRO A 68 -30.02 -7.00 -25.96
N ALA A 69 -29.74 -8.17 -25.38
CA ALA A 69 -29.27 -9.34 -26.13
C ALA A 69 -30.31 -9.95 -27.09
N VAL A 70 -31.54 -9.42 -27.10
CA VAL A 70 -32.69 -9.94 -27.84
C VAL A 70 -32.43 -9.97 -29.36
N PHE A 71 -31.66 -9.02 -29.88
CA PHE A 71 -31.35 -8.90 -31.31
C PHE A 71 -29.90 -9.26 -31.67
N THR A 72 -29.13 -9.80 -30.73
CA THR A 72 -27.73 -10.14 -30.95
C THR A 72 -27.61 -11.51 -31.66
N PRO A 73 -26.88 -11.62 -32.78
CA PRO A 73 -26.60 -12.90 -33.41
C PRO A 73 -25.97 -13.90 -32.42
N VAL A 74 -26.38 -15.17 -32.48
CA VAL A 74 -25.91 -16.21 -31.54
C VAL A 74 -24.38 -16.33 -31.50
N ASN A 75 -23.73 -16.22 -32.66
CA ASN A 75 -22.28 -16.32 -32.78
C ASN A 75 -21.56 -15.16 -32.07
N SER A 76 -22.07 -13.94 -32.18
CA SER A 76 -21.47 -12.78 -31.50
C SER A 76 -21.75 -12.82 -29.99
N ALA A 77 -22.96 -13.24 -29.58
CA ALA A 77 -23.28 -13.46 -28.17
C ALA A 77 -22.38 -14.53 -27.53
N ARG A 78 -22.12 -15.63 -28.25
CA ARG A 78 -21.22 -16.70 -27.78
C ARG A 78 -19.78 -16.21 -27.67
N ALA A 79 -19.29 -15.45 -28.64
CA ALA A 79 -17.94 -14.88 -28.63
C ALA A 79 -17.76 -13.87 -27.48
N ALA A 80 -18.76 -13.01 -27.24
CA ALA A 80 -18.79 -12.08 -26.12
C ALA A 80 -18.83 -12.80 -24.76
N TYR A 81 -19.59 -13.90 -24.67
CA TYR A 81 -19.63 -14.72 -23.47
C TYR A 81 -18.28 -15.39 -23.17
N SER A 82 -17.63 -15.99 -24.18
CA SER A 82 -16.33 -16.65 -23.99
C SER A 82 -15.26 -15.66 -23.59
N SER A 83 -15.18 -14.50 -24.26
CA SER A 83 -14.21 -13.45 -23.92
C SER A 83 -14.46 -12.90 -22.50
N GLY A 84 -15.71 -12.62 -22.14
CA GLY A 84 -16.07 -12.16 -20.79
C GLY A 84 -15.85 -13.21 -19.70
N ARG A 85 -16.01 -14.50 -20.02
CA ARG A 85 -15.64 -15.60 -19.10
C ARG A 85 -14.13 -15.61 -18.89
N ASP A 86 -13.35 -15.53 -19.94
CA ASP A 86 -11.89 -15.56 -19.86
C ASP A 86 -11.33 -14.37 -19.09
N GLN A 87 -11.85 -13.16 -19.35
CA GLN A 87 -11.53 -11.95 -18.60
C GLN A 87 -11.80 -12.13 -17.10
N ARG A 88 -12.97 -12.66 -16.71
CA ARG A 88 -13.30 -12.93 -15.30
C ARG A 88 -12.36 -13.95 -14.67
N HIS A 89 -11.98 -15.00 -15.39
CA HIS A 89 -11.00 -15.97 -14.91
C HIS A 89 -9.61 -15.34 -14.74
N THR A 90 -9.15 -14.52 -15.69
CA THR A 90 -7.88 -13.79 -15.59
C THR A 90 -7.88 -12.82 -14.41
N ALA A 91 -8.92 -12.01 -14.26
CA ALA A 91 -9.04 -11.06 -13.16
C ALA A 91 -9.01 -11.75 -11.79
N ARG A 92 -9.66 -12.92 -11.66
CA ARG A 92 -9.60 -13.74 -10.43
C ARG A 92 -8.22 -14.32 -10.16
N LEU A 93 -7.46 -14.65 -11.20
CA LEU A 93 -6.07 -15.13 -11.08
C LEU A 93 -5.17 -14.00 -10.57
N ILE A 94 -5.20 -12.84 -11.23
CA ILE A 94 -4.42 -11.65 -10.86
C ILE A 94 -4.70 -11.25 -9.42
N ARG A 95 -5.98 -11.15 -9.02
CA ARG A 95 -6.36 -10.82 -7.63
C ARG A 95 -5.79 -11.79 -6.59
N ARG A 96 -5.71 -13.09 -6.92
CA ARG A 96 -5.13 -14.09 -6.00
C ARG A 96 -3.63 -13.92 -5.88
N MET A 97 -2.95 -13.66 -6.99
CA MET A 97 -1.50 -13.46 -7.03
C MET A 97 -1.12 -12.20 -6.26
N ASN A 98 -1.72 -11.06 -6.60
CA ASN A 98 -1.46 -9.78 -5.91
C ASN A 98 -1.71 -9.87 -4.40
N ARG A 99 -2.76 -10.60 -3.97
CA ARG A 99 -3.07 -10.80 -2.55
C ARG A 99 -2.00 -11.62 -1.83
N LYS A 100 -1.34 -12.55 -2.51
CA LYS A 100 -0.23 -13.34 -1.95
C LYS A 100 1.07 -12.55 -1.94
N ASP A 101 1.33 -11.77 -2.99
CA ASP A 101 2.49 -10.88 -3.07
C ASP A 101 2.48 -9.86 -1.94
N ALA A 102 1.33 -9.22 -1.70
CA ALA A 102 1.14 -8.30 -0.59
C ALA A 102 1.36 -8.94 0.79
N LYS A 103 1.33 -10.27 0.90
CA LYS A 103 1.59 -11.02 2.14
C LYS A 103 2.97 -11.68 2.17
N GLY A 104 3.80 -11.49 1.14
CA GLY A 104 5.08 -12.18 0.98
C GLY A 104 4.96 -13.70 0.88
N GLN A 105 3.80 -14.21 0.47
CA GLN A 105 3.55 -15.65 0.39
C GLN A 105 3.98 -16.21 -0.98
N PRO A 106 4.54 -17.42 -1.02
CA PRO A 106 4.92 -18.04 -2.30
C PRO A 106 3.68 -18.26 -3.19
N GLN A 107 3.87 -17.99 -4.49
CA GLN A 107 2.86 -18.24 -5.50
C GLN A 107 2.72 -19.73 -5.78
N ARG A 108 1.54 -20.14 -6.25
CA ARG A 108 1.34 -21.52 -6.72
C ARG A 108 1.89 -21.65 -8.12
N LEU A 109 2.69 -22.69 -8.39
CA LEU A 109 3.23 -22.97 -9.72
C LEU A 109 2.13 -23.12 -10.79
N SER A 110 0.95 -23.62 -10.43
CA SER A 110 -0.21 -23.70 -11.33
C SER A 110 -0.72 -22.34 -11.77
N ASP A 111 -0.67 -21.36 -10.86
CA ASP A 111 -1.12 -19.99 -11.10
C ASP A 111 -0.11 -19.25 -11.98
N LEU A 112 1.19 -19.45 -11.74
CA LEU A 112 2.28 -18.92 -12.57
C LEU A 112 2.20 -19.44 -14.02
N ARG A 113 2.10 -20.76 -14.21
CA ARG A 113 1.94 -21.36 -15.55
C ARG A 113 0.64 -20.92 -16.25
N ARG A 114 -0.40 -20.57 -15.48
CA ARG A 114 -1.64 -20.06 -16.04
C ARG A 114 -1.52 -18.59 -16.43
N ALA A 115 -0.76 -17.82 -15.67
CA ALA A 115 -0.44 -16.41 -15.96
C ALA A 115 0.44 -16.33 -17.22
N GLU A 116 1.49 -17.13 -17.29
CA GLU A 116 2.41 -17.22 -18.43
C GLU A 116 1.69 -17.57 -19.75
N ARG A 117 0.81 -18.58 -19.73
CA ARG A 117 -0.05 -18.90 -20.89
C ARG A 117 -0.96 -17.76 -21.33
N LYS A 118 -1.23 -16.80 -20.46
CA LYS A 118 -2.01 -15.60 -20.73
C LYS A 118 -1.14 -14.36 -21.03
N GLY A 119 0.18 -14.53 -21.14
CA GLY A 119 1.14 -13.44 -21.34
C GLY A 119 1.35 -12.55 -20.10
N ILE A 120 0.93 -13.02 -18.93
CA ILE A 120 1.09 -12.30 -17.66
C ILE A 120 2.36 -12.83 -16.99
N HIS A 121 3.44 -12.05 -17.06
CA HIS A 121 4.70 -12.38 -16.41
C HIS A 121 4.66 -11.97 -14.93
N HIS A 122 5.11 -12.87 -14.06
CA HIS A 122 5.20 -12.65 -12.62
C HIS A 122 6.62 -12.93 -12.15
N GLY A 123 7.32 -11.88 -11.72
CA GLY A 123 8.74 -11.89 -11.35
C GLY A 123 9.44 -10.62 -11.87
N PRO A 124 10.62 -10.24 -11.34
CA PRO A 124 11.43 -9.19 -11.93
C PRO A 124 11.76 -9.59 -13.37
N LEU A 125 11.55 -8.67 -14.31
CA LEU A 125 12.03 -8.81 -15.68
C LEU A 125 13.56 -8.83 -15.59
N VAL A 126 14.14 -10.02 -15.69
CA VAL A 126 15.59 -10.20 -15.93
C VAL A 126 15.81 -10.23 -17.42
#